data_AF-A0A1F8MVV6-F1
#
_entry.id   AF-A0A1F8MVV6-F1
#
_cell.length_a   1.000
_cell.length_b   1.000
_cell.length_c   1.000
_cell.angle_alpha   90.00
_cell.angle_beta   90.00
_cell.angle_gamma   90.00
#
_symmetry.space_group_name_H-M   'P 1'
#
loop_
_entity.id
_entity.type
_entity.pdbx_description
1 polymer ?
#
loop_
_entity_poly.entity_id
_entity_poly.type
_entity_poly.pdbx_seq_one_letter_code
_entity_poly.pdbx_strand_id
1 'polypeptide(L)'
;MADDLATIRKVIAAHHAVRRDVKSVGDSVSDLEALFSLQQSQSGWAQGSIETLSKKREQLMQTIRLLGDGLKNHFAQEEKLLPPLFGEGLMKALLLEHRDIRKKLEEAEAMLTSTTLEGLSQEELLYKKARFQQMISNTCQMVEEHAGHEELILRMLERGLAA
;
A
#
# COMPACT_ATOMS: atom_id res chain seq x y z
N MET A 1 28.66 -0.23 -15.51
CA MET A 1 27.78 -0.24 -16.71
C MET A 1 26.92 -1.50 -16.79
N ALA A 2 27.49 -2.70 -16.98
CA ALA A 2 26.68 -3.93 -16.98
C ALA A 2 25.99 -4.19 -15.61
N ASP A 3 26.72 -3.95 -14.51
CA ASP A 3 26.20 -4.08 -13.15
C ASP A 3 25.15 -3.01 -12.81
N ASP A 4 25.29 -1.81 -13.37
CA ASP A 4 24.32 -0.71 -13.20
C ASP A 4 23.00 -1.02 -13.91
N LEU A 5 23.07 -1.52 -15.15
CA LEU A 5 21.90 -1.97 -15.91
C LEU A 5 21.20 -3.17 -15.23
N ALA A 6 21.98 -4.12 -14.70
CA ALA A 6 21.43 -5.24 -13.94
C ALA A 6 20.71 -4.76 -12.66
N THR A 7 21.29 -3.77 -11.97
CA THR A 7 20.70 -3.14 -10.79
C THR A 7 19.39 -2.45 -11.13
N ILE A 8 19.38 -1.62 -12.17
CA ILE A 8 18.17 -0.92 -12.64
C ILE A 8 17.04 -1.92 -12.94
N ARG A 9 17.32 -2.96 -13.72
CA ARG A 9 16.31 -3.98 -14.08
C ARG A 9 15.79 -4.74 -12.87
N LYS A 10 16.65 -5.00 -11.89
CA LYS A 10 16.26 -5.65 -10.64
C LYS A 10 15.27 -4.78 -9.85
N VAL A 11 15.52 -3.47 -9.75
CA VAL A 11 14.64 -2.54 -9.02
C VAL A 11 13.29 -2.39 -9.74
N ILE A 12 13.29 -2.24 -11.08
CA ILE A 12 12.05 -2.21 -11.88
C ILE A 12 11.22 -3.49 -11.68
N ALA A 13 11.87 -4.67 -11.66
CA ALA A 13 11.17 -5.92 -11.39
C ALA A 13 10.56 -5.98 -9.98
N ALA A 14 11.22 -5.36 -8.99
CA ALA A 14 10.70 -5.24 -7.64
C ALA A 14 9.48 -4.30 -7.56
N HIS A 15 9.46 -3.19 -8.30
CA HIS A 15 8.27 -2.32 -8.42
C HIS A 15 7.05 -3.08 -8.93
N HIS A 16 7.22 -3.99 -9.89
CA HIS A 16 6.13 -4.85 -10.35
C HIS A 16 5.59 -5.80 -9.28
N ALA A 17 6.43 -6.24 -8.34
CA ALA A 17 5.98 -7.03 -7.19
C ALA A 17 5.16 -6.16 -6.22
N VAL A 18 5.67 -4.98 -5.87
CA VAL A 18 4.97 -4.01 -5.01
C VAL A 18 3.59 -3.65 -5.60
N ARG A 19 3.48 -3.41 -6.91
CA ARG A 19 2.19 -3.13 -7.55
C ARG A 19 1.17 -4.27 -7.44
N ARG A 20 1.62 -5.54 -7.38
CA ARG A 20 0.70 -6.67 -7.13
C ARG A 20 0.20 -6.68 -5.68
N ASP A 21 1.05 -6.32 -4.74
CA ASP A 21 0.66 -6.23 -3.33
C ASP A 21 -0.30 -5.06 -3.11
N VAL A 22 -0.04 -3.90 -3.71
CA VAL A 22 -0.96 -2.74 -3.72
C VAL A 22 -2.32 -3.13 -4.30
N LYS A 23 -2.34 -3.82 -5.43
CA LYS A 23 -3.59 -4.33 -6.02
C LYS A 23 -4.34 -5.24 -5.05
N SER A 24 -3.64 -6.14 -4.37
CA SER A 24 -4.26 -7.06 -3.40
C SER A 24 -4.89 -6.32 -2.21
N VAL A 25 -4.28 -5.21 -1.77
CA VAL A 25 -4.87 -4.31 -0.77
C VAL A 25 -6.14 -3.65 -1.33
N GLY A 26 -6.09 -3.12 -2.56
CA GLY A 26 -7.25 -2.52 -3.23
C GLY A 26 -8.43 -3.49 -3.41
N ASP A 27 -8.14 -4.73 -3.79
CA ASP A 27 -9.14 -5.80 -3.91
C ASP A 27 -9.78 -6.11 -2.54
N SER A 28 -8.99 -6.11 -1.46
CA SER A 28 -9.48 -6.32 -0.08
C SER A 28 -10.42 -5.19 0.39
N VAL A 29 -10.16 -3.96 -0.04
CA VAL A 29 -11.04 -2.80 0.25
C VAL A 29 -12.34 -2.89 -0.53
N SER A 30 -12.28 -3.32 -1.79
CA SER A 30 -13.45 -3.51 -2.66
C SER A 30 -14.37 -4.62 -2.13
N ASP A 31 -13.79 -5.70 -1.61
CA ASP A 31 -14.51 -6.78 -0.94
C ASP A 31 -15.29 -6.29 0.30
N LEU A 32 -14.65 -5.45 1.12
CA LEU A 32 -15.31 -4.81 2.26
C LEU A 32 -16.46 -3.92 1.79
N GLU A 33 -16.28 -3.18 0.71
CA GLU A 33 -17.32 -2.33 0.14
C GLU A 33 -18.55 -3.12 -0.29
N ALA A 34 -18.34 -4.18 -1.07
CA ALA A 34 -19.41 -5.04 -1.56
C ALA A 34 -20.24 -5.64 -0.41
N LEU A 35 -19.58 -6.07 0.66
CA LEU A 35 -20.26 -6.61 1.85
C LEU A 35 -21.14 -5.57 2.55
N PHE A 36 -20.66 -4.34 2.72
CA PHE A 36 -21.46 -3.27 3.32
C PHE A 36 -22.66 -2.91 2.45
N SER A 37 -22.51 -2.87 1.13
CA SER A 37 -23.61 -2.59 0.20
C SER A 37 -24.67 -3.69 0.23
N LEU A 38 -24.25 -4.96 0.31
CA LEU A 38 -25.16 -6.09 0.48
C LEU A 38 -25.92 -6.01 1.82
N GLN A 39 -25.25 -5.67 2.91
CA GLN A 39 -25.88 -5.53 4.23
C GLN A 39 -26.86 -4.35 4.30
N GLN A 40 -26.61 -3.26 3.59
CA GLN A 40 -27.54 -2.13 3.53
C GLN A 40 -28.84 -2.49 2.80
N SER A 41 -28.78 -3.43 1.84
CA SER A 41 -29.96 -3.91 1.11
C SER A 41 -30.82 -4.91 1.89
N GLN A 42 -30.27 -5.54 2.93
CA GLN A 42 -30.99 -6.47 3.79
C GLN A 42 -31.47 -5.75 5.05
N SER A 43 -32.77 -5.79 5.33
CA SER A 43 -33.44 -5.09 6.43
C SER A 43 -33.10 -5.62 7.84
N GLY A 44 -32.00 -6.34 8.02
CA GLY A 44 -31.59 -6.94 9.29
C GLY A 44 -30.08 -7.07 9.39
N TRP A 45 -29.46 -6.18 10.16
CA TRP A 45 -28.09 -6.34 10.66
C TRP A 45 -28.06 -7.49 11.69
N ALA A 46 -27.95 -8.72 11.21
CA ALA A 46 -27.86 -9.91 12.06
C ALA A 46 -26.43 -10.08 12.62
N GLN A 47 -26.26 -10.80 13.73
CA GLN A 47 -24.96 -11.05 14.38
C GLN A 47 -23.89 -11.65 13.43
N GLY A 48 -24.30 -12.46 12.44
CA GLY A 48 -23.39 -12.97 11.39
C GLY A 48 -22.80 -11.91 10.45
N SER A 49 -23.41 -10.71 10.39
CA SER A 49 -22.90 -9.56 9.63
C SER A 49 -21.64 -8.97 10.28
N ILE A 50 -21.61 -8.87 11.61
CA ILE A 50 -20.50 -8.33 12.39
C ILE A 50 -19.31 -9.28 12.36
N GLU A 51 -19.53 -10.59 12.53
CA GLU A 51 -18.47 -11.60 12.45
C GLU A 51 -17.80 -11.60 11.06
N THR A 52 -18.60 -11.49 10.00
CA THR A 52 -18.09 -11.42 8.62
C THR A 52 -17.27 -10.14 8.39
N LEU A 53 -17.73 -9.00 8.89
CA LEU A 53 -17.00 -7.73 8.82
C LEU A 53 -15.68 -7.78 9.61
N SER A 54 -15.69 -8.39 10.80
CA SER A 54 -14.49 -8.56 11.61
C SER A 54 -13.44 -9.41 10.89
N LYS A 55 -13.86 -10.53 10.29
CA LYS A 55 -12.97 -11.38 9.47
C LYS A 55 -12.38 -10.63 8.27
N LYS A 56 -13.17 -9.78 7.61
CA LYS A 56 -12.70 -9.00 6.45
C LYS A 56 -11.77 -7.87 6.86
N ARG A 57 -12.02 -7.23 8.00
CA ARG A 57 -11.08 -6.28 8.62
C ARG A 57 -9.75 -6.97 8.94
N GLU A 58 -9.77 -8.18 9.49
CA GLU A 58 -8.56 -8.97 9.76
C GLU A 58 -7.81 -9.33 8.48
N GLN A 59 -8.51 -9.74 7.42
CA GLN A 59 -7.91 -10.00 6.11
C GLN A 59 -7.22 -8.74 5.57
N LEU A 60 -7.92 -7.60 5.60
CA LEU A 60 -7.34 -6.32 5.18
C LEU A 60 -6.10 -5.94 5.99
N MET A 61 -6.14 -6.13 7.31
CA MET A 61 -4.98 -5.91 8.19
C MET A 61 -3.80 -6.80 7.80
N GLN A 62 -4.03 -8.08 7.49
CA GLN A 62 -2.99 -8.99 7.02
C GLN A 62 -2.40 -8.50 5.68
N THR A 63 -3.23 -8.09 4.72
CA THR A 63 -2.75 -7.60 3.42
C THR A 63 -1.93 -6.31 3.56
N ILE A 64 -2.33 -5.39 4.45
CA ILE A 64 -1.57 -4.16 4.72
C ILE A 64 -0.22 -4.48 5.37
N ARG A 65 -0.18 -5.43 6.31
CA ARG A 65 1.09 -5.87 6.91
C ARG A 65 2.03 -6.49 5.88
N LEU A 66 1.49 -7.34 5.00
CA LEU A 66 2.27 -7.93 3.90
C LEU A 66 2.83 -6.85 2.96
N LEU A 67 2.02 -5.84 2.60
CA LEU A 67 2.48 -4.69 1.83
C LEU A 67 3.57 -3.91 2.57
N GLY A 68 3.40 -3.67 3.87
CA GLY A 68 4.38 -2.97 4.71
C GLY A 68 5.72 -3.69 4.78
N ASP A 69 5.71 -5.01 4.99
CA ASP A 69 6.92 -5.83 5.00
C ASP A 69 7.58 -5.88 3.61
N GLY A 70 6.79 -5.99 2.54
CA GLY A 70 7.26 -5.93 1.16
C GLY A 70 7.97 -4.61 0.86
N LEU A 71 7.34 -3.49 1.19
CA LEU A 71 7.90 -2.14 1.00
C LEU A 71 9.14 -1.91 1.85
N LYS A 72 9.18 -2.38 3.10
CA LYS A 72 10.38 -2.28 3.94
C LYS A 72 11.58 -2.97 3.30
N ASN A 73 11.39 -4.17 2.76
CA ASN A 73 12.44 -4.92 2.08
C ASN A 73 12.86 -4.26 0.77
N HIS A 74 11.89 -3.72 0.03
CA HIS A 74 12.08 -3.01 -1.22
C HIS A 74 12.91 -1.73 -1.01
N PHE A 75 12.49 -0.86 -0.10
CA PHE A 75 13.21 0.37 0.27
C PHE A 75 14.63 0.09 0.75
N ALA A 76 14.83 -0.95 1.57
CA ALA A 76 16.17 -1.32 2.04
C ALA A 76 17.11 -1.73 0.88
N GLN A 77 16.57 -2.31 -0.20
CA GLN A 77 17.35 -2.62 -1.39
C GLN A 77 17.69 -1.36 -2.17
N GLU A 78 16.72 -0.47 -2.38
CA GLU A 78 16.93 0.79 -3.11
C GLU A 78 17.93 1.70 -2.41
N GLU A 79 17.78 1.87 -1.10
CA GLU A 79 18.68 2.68 -0.26
C GLU A 79 20.13 2.15 -0.29
N LYS A 80 20.32 0.86 -0.60
CA LYS A 80 21.62 0.23 -0.77
C LYS A 80 22.15 0.34 -2.21
N LEU A 81 21.28 0.20 -3.21
CA LEU A 81 21.66 -0.03 -4.61
C LEU A 81 21.63 1.25 -5.47
N LEU A 82 20.74 2.18 -5.17
CA LEU A 82 20.54 3.40 -5.95
C LEU A 82 21.46 4.59 -5.63
N PRO A 83 22.16 4.70 -4.48
CA PRO A 83 23.06 5.84 -4.24
C PRO A 83 24.04 6.17 -5.37
N PRO A 84 24.75 5.19 -6.00
CA PRO A 84 25.66 5.51 -7.11
C PRO A 84 24.94 5.96 -8.40
N LEU A 85 23.65 5.67 -8.55
CA LEU A 85 22.86 6.00 -9.74
C LEU A 85 22.13 7.34 -9.61
N PHE A 86 21.60 7.62 -8.42
CA PHE A 86 20.72 8.75 -8.15
C PHE A 86 21.47 9.98 -7.64
N GLY A 87 22.63 9.78 -7.00
CA GLY A 87 23.35 10.86 -6.33
C GLY A 87 22.58 11.43 -5.13
N GLU A 88 23.16 12.42 -4.46
CA GLU A 88 22.68 12.88 -3.15
C GLU A 88 21.27 13.50 -3.19
N GLY A 89 20.98 14.31 -4.21
CA GLY A 89 19.71 15.04 -4.30
C GLY A 89 18.51 14.11 -4.45
N LEU A 90 18.56 13.20 -5.43
CA LEU A 90 17.48 12.24 -5.66
C LEU A 90 17.37 11.23 -4.51
N MET A 91 18.50 10.79 -3.92
CA MET A 91 18.44 9.91 -2.75
C MET A 91 17.77 10.57 -1.55
N LYS A 92 18.01 11.86 -1.29
CA LYS A 92 17.31 12.58 -0.21
C LYS A 92 15.80 12.64 -0.45
N ALA A 93 15.37 12.91 -1.68
CA ALA A 93 13.95 12.91 -2.03
C ALA A 93 13.33 11.51 -1.83
N LEU A 94 14.00 10.47 -2.33
CA LEU A 94 13.57 9.07 -2.21
C LEU A 94 13.40 8.65 -0.74
N LEU A 95 14.37 8.97 0.12
CA LEU A 95 14.31 8.66 1.55
C LEU A 95 13.16 9.36 2.27
N LEU A 96 12.79 10.58 1.85
CA LEU A 96 11.64 11.29 2.39
C LEU A 96 10.33 10.60 1.99
N GLU A 97 10.19 10.20 0.72
CA GLU A 97 9.03 9.44 0.25
C GLU A 97 8.90 8.10 1.00
N HIS A 98 10.00 7.35 1.17
CA HIS A 98 10.01 6.10 1.92
C HIS A 98 9.49 6.29 3.35
N ARG A 99 9.95 7.35 4.03
CA ARG A 99 9.53 7.66 5.40
C ARG A 99 8.03 8.00 5.45
N ASP A 100 7.56 8.80 4.50
CA ASP A 100 6.17 9.25 4.49
C ASP A 100 5.22 8.09 4.17
N ILE A 101 5.60 7.18 3.26
CA ILE A 101 4.87 5.94 2.99
C ILE A 101 4.83 5.03 4.22
N ARG A 102 5.97 4.80 4.90
CA ARG A 102 6.02 3.98 6.13
C ARG A 102 5.09 4.55 7.20
N LYS A 103 5.13 5.86 7.42
CA LYS A 103 4.23 6.54 8.37
C LYS A 103 2.76 6.31 8.01
N LYS A 104 2.39 6.38 6.72
CA LYS A 104 1.01 6.16 6.28
C LYS A 104 0.54 4.73 6.45
N LEU A 105 1.42 3.75 6.26
CA LEU A 105 1.13 2.36 6.57
C LEU A 105 0.91 2.13 8.07
N GLU A 106 1.78 2.70 8.91
CA GLU A 106 1.62 2.65 10.37
C GLU A 106 0.29 3.29 10.82
N GLU A 107 -0.07 4.44 10.25
CA GLU A 107 -1.36 5.11 10.51
C GLU A 107 -2.55 4.23 10.09
N ALA A 108 -2.47 3.56 8.94
CA ALA A 108 -3.51 2.66 8.45
C ALA A 108 -3.66 1.41 9.34
N GLU A 109 -2.55 0.80 9.75
CA GLU A 109 -2.55 -0.36 10.66
C GLU A 109 -3.11 0.01 12.04
N ALA A 110 -2.68 1.15 12.60
CA ALA A 110 -3.18 1.63 13.88
C ALA A 110 -4.69 1.92 13.83
N MET A 111 -5.20 2.45 12.72
CA MET A 111 -6.63 2.70 12.55
C MET A 111 -7.45 1.40 12.55
N LEU A 112 -6.98 0.38 11.84
CA LEU A 112 -7.65 -0.93 11.79
C LEU A 112 -7.62 -1.64 13.14
N THR A 113 -6.49 -1.57 13.84
CA THR A 113 -6.31 -2.23 15.14
C THR A 113 -7.12 -1.56 16.26
N SER A 114 -7.21 -0.24 16.26
CA SER A 114 -7.93 0.52 17.30
C SER A 114 -9.45 0.56 17.14
N THR A 115 -9.98 0.00 16.06
CA THR A 115 -11.43 0.05 15.79
C THR A 115 -12.11 -1.23 16.26
N THR A 116 -12.86 -1.15 17.35
CA THR A 116 -13.84 -2.17 17.77
C THR A 116 -15.10 -2.04 16.92
N LEU A 117 -15.59 -3.14 16.34
CA LEU A 117 -16.80 -3.13 15.51
C LEU A 117 -18.06 -3.42 16.34
N GLU A 118 -17.89 -4.12 17.45
CA GLU A 118 -18.93 -4.49 18.39
C GLU A 118 -19.52 -3.26 19.07
N GLY A 119 -20.86 -3.17 19.10
CA GLY A 119 -21.58 -2.09 19.77
C GLY A 119 -21.68 -0.78 18.98
N LEU A 120 -21.10 -0.71 17.78
CA LEU A 120 -21.30 0.43 16.89
C LEU A 120 -22.69 0.40 16.25
N SER A 121 -23.27 1.58 16.09
CA SER A 121 -24.44 1.79 15.25
C SER A 121 -24.08 1.62 13.76
N GLN A 122 -25.11 1.43 12.93
CA GLN A 122 -24.94 1.34 11.47
C GLN A 122 -24.27 2.59 10.88
N GLU A 123 -24.62 3.78 11.38
CA GLU A 123 -24.03 5.04 10.93
C GLU A 123 -22.54 5.13 11.29
N GLU A 124 -22.17 4.76 12.51
CA GLU A 124 -20.77 4.72 12.95
C GLU A 124 -19.95 3.72 12.14
N LEU A 125 -20.51 2.57 11.80
CA LEU A 125 -19.85 1.56 10.98
C LEU A 125 -19.61 2.06 9.55
N LEU A 126 -20.59 2.74 8.95
CA LEU A 126 -20.44 3.37 7.64
C LEU A 126 -19.38 4.48 7.67
N TYR A 127 -19.36 5.29 8.72
CA TYR A 127 -18.33 6.31 8.91
C TYR A 127 -16.92 5.70 9.03
N LYS A 128 -16.76 4.66 9.85
CA LYS A 128 -15.49 3.93 10.00
C LYS A 128 -15.04 3.30 8.69
N LYS A 129 -15.96 2.66 7.95
CA LYS A 129 -15.72 2.11 6.61
C LYS A 129 -15.16 3.17 5.67
N ALA A 130 -15.86 4.30 5.52
CA ALA A 130 -15.43 5.38 4.61
C ALA A 130 -14.03 5.89 4.98
N ARG A 131 -13.74 6.00 6.29
CA ARG A 131 -12.43 6.41 6.78
C ARG A 131 -11.34 5.39 6.44
N PHE A 132 -11.60 4.09 6.58
CA PHE A 132 -10.67 3.04 6.17
C PHE A 132 -10.40 3.09 4.67
N GLN A 133 -11.47 3.16 3.87
CA GLN A 133 -11.37 3.22 2.41
C GLN A 133 -10.50 4.40 1.97
N GLN A 134 -10.76 5.60 2.50
CA GLN A 134 -9.99 6.78 2.17
C GLN A 134 -8.51 6.63 2.56
N MET A 135 -8.25 6.17 3.79
CA MET A 135 -6.87 6.02 4.27
C MET A 135 -6.09 5.03 3.41
N ILE A 136 -6.68 3.88 3.11
CA ILE A 136 -6.02 2.82 2.35
C ILE A 136 -5.83 3.22 0.89
N SER A 137 -6.85 3.84 0.28
CA SER A 137 -6.74 4.34 -1.10
C SER A 137 -5.62 5.38 -1.21
N ASN A 138 -5.52 6.30 -0.24
CA ASN A 138 -4.43 7.28 -0.20
C ASN A 138 -3.06 6.60 -0.06
N THR A 139 -2.93 5.59 0.82
CA THR A 139 -1.67 4.84 0.98
C THR A 139 -1.30 4.09 -0.30
N CYS A 140 -2.25 3.41 -0.94
CA CYS A 140 -2.03 2.73 -2.22
C CYS A 140 -1.58 3.71 -3.31
N GLN A 141 -2.26 4.86 -3.42
CA GLN A 141 -1.91 5.90 -4.38
C GLN A 141 -0.48 6.43 -4.14
N MET A 142 -0.11 6.72 -2.89
CA MET A 142 1.25 7.18 -2.58
C MET A 142 2.32 6.17 -3.00
N VAL A 143 2.06 4.87 -2.81
CA VAL A 143 2.99 3.80 -3.23
C VAL A 143 3.08 3.72 -4.76
N GLU A 144 1.95 3.83 -5.47
CA GLU A 144 1.93 3.81 -6.93
C GLU A 144 2.63 5.03 -7.55
N GLU A 145 2.40 6.22 -6.99
CA GLU A 145 3.05 7.46 -7.42
C GLU A 145 4.57 7.36 -7.23
N HIS A 146 5.02 6.94 -6.04
CA HIS A 146 6.42 6.69 -5.74
C HIS A 146 7.06 5.71 -6.74
N ALA A 147 6.46 4.53 -6.92
CA ALA A 147 6.95 3.55 -7.88
C ALA A 147 6.94 4.07 -9.33
N GLY A 148 5.98 4.93 -9.69
CA GLY A 148 5.90 5.57 -11.00
C GLY A 148 7.02 6.58 -11.25
N HIS A 149 7.29 7.45 -10.26
CA HIS A 149 8.37 8.43 -10.33
C HIS A 149 9.74 7.76 -10.43
N GLU A 150 9.98 6.75 -9.61
CA GLU A 150 11.26 6.05 -9.59
C GLU A 150 11.48 5.24 -10.86
N GLU A 151 10.48 4.49 -11.32
CA GLU A 151 10.56 3.72 -12.57
C GLU A 151 10.85 4.63 -13.77
N LEU A 152 10.30 5.85 -13.80
CA LEU A 152 10.59 6.84 -14.84
C LEU A 152 12.07 7.22 -14.83
N ILE A 153 12.63 7.56 -13.66
CA ILE A 153 14.05 7.92 -13.50
C ILE A 153 14.94 6.76 -13.91
N LEU A 154 14.65 5.54 -13.43
CA LEU A 154 15.38 4.33 -13.75
C LEU A 154 15.40 4.03 -15.25
N ARG A 155 14.26 4.19 -15.94
CA ARG A 155 14.18 4.02 -17.40
C ARG A 155 14.99 5.09 -18.15
N MET A 156 15.05 6.32 -17.65
CA MET A 156 15.90 7.37 -18.23
C MET A 156 17.39 7.01 -18.09
N LEU A 157 17.79 6.51 -16.93
CA LEU A 157 19.16 6.04 -16.68
C LEU A 157 19.51 4.81 -17.54
N GLU A 158 18.60 3.84 -17.66
CA GLU A 158 18.79 2.67 -18.53
C GLU A 158 19.07 3.08 -19.97
N ARG A 159 18.29 4.03 -20.50
CA ARG A 159 18.49 4.56 -21.86
C ARG A 159 19.83 5.28 -22.00
N GLY A 160 20.23 6.07 -21.01
CA GLY A 160 21.50 6.79 -21.02
C GLY A 160 22.72 5.86 -20.95
N LEU A 161 22.61 4.74 -20.23
CA LEU A 161 23.69 3.76 -20.09
C LEU A 161 23.76 2.75 -21.25
N ALA A 162 22.67 2.60 -22.02
CA ALA A 162 22.61 1.73 -23.19
C ALA A 162 22.99 2.45 -24.50
N ALA A 163 23.18 3.78 -24.47
CA ALA A 163 23.64 4.61 -25.57
C ALA A 163 25.17 4.70 -25.60
#